data_AF-A0A8B6HPQ4-F1
#
_entry.id   AF-A0A8B6HPQ4-F1
#
_cell.length_a   1.000
_cell.length_b   1.000
_cell.length_c   1.000
_cell.angle_alpha   90.00
_cell.angle_beta   90.00
_cell.angle_gamma   90.00
#
_symmetry.space_group_name_H-M   'P 1'
#
loop_
_entity.id
_entity.type
_entity.pdbx_description
1 polymer ?
#
loop_
_entity_poly.entity_id
_entity_poly.type
_entity_poly.pdbx_seq_one_letter_code
_entity_poly.pdbx_strand_id
1 'polypeptide(L)'
;MYQNIGKLYICGDFNSRCGDAQDFIEGVDNVQIREIVDSVSNRNGDLLIEFLVDCNMCMVNGRIGSQDFTHIKGTGKSVVDYVLTPHEQLNEVINFKVNTMSDLVTELSLVGYESIPDHSLLEWGIRVRTDMSEVKQNENGKGANRVKGPRKFKLDGLNNEPFSSENMQNVLRDTICRIEVALNRSKDVNKAFIELKHLLIKELELTCKELKPPVSNKRTNKCKRKPYWSEELQDSWNKTCDAERQWKRCKSIGKSKLRTRFIQSRKDFDKLNRKAKRNYQLEQQNKLQKLGEKNSSEFWKSIGKLGLANDRKSRQTFQIRSETGEIISDIDSVLEKWKIDYEKLYNSADMNGSYDDEFLKDIKNKLQNRNNLVNDNNIDTTELNRAIERDEVREAVFRAKQGKSAGIDEIPSEILRNDTCIDLLYKIIQFCFIEGHVPSEWLTSMISPIPKPKMDPLNPLEYRPISLISVPCKIYADILNKRLTNWLEQNDMLAEEQNGFRRNRSCLDHLYILTTIIKNRKLQRKDSFVCFVDAKKAFDNVNRDMLCGIS
;
A
#
# COMPACT_ATOMS: atom_id res chain seq x y z
N MET A 1 -3.06 -23.98 -2.31
CA MET A 1 -3.59 -23.85 -0.94
C MET A 1 -4.00 -22.42 -0.76
N TYR A 2 -5.28 -22.18 -1.00
CA TYR A 2 -5.92 -20.87 -1.13
C TYR A 2 -6.27 -20.30 0.25
N GLN A 3 -5.28 -20.11 1.12
CA GLN A 3 -5.51 -19.37 2.37
C GLN A 3 -5.45 -17.86 2.08
N ASN A 4 -6.52 -17.15 2.45
CA ASN A 4 -6.81 -15.70 2.29
C ASN A 4 -7.46 -15.22 0.97
N ILE A 5 -8.55 -15.86 0.51
CA ILE A 5 -9.50 -15.21 -0.43
C ILE A 5 -10.87 -15.10 0.22
N GLY A 6 -11.02 -14.21 1.22
CA GLY A 6 -12.33 -13.83 1.77
C GLY A 6 -13.24 -14.99 2.21
N LYS A 7 -14.53 -14.69 2.37
CA LYS A 7 -15.57 -15.71 2.53
C LYS A 7 -15.91 -16.27 1.14
N LEU A 8 -15.78 -17.59 0.94
CA LEU A 8 -16.03 -18.25 -0.33
C LEU A 8 -17.20 -19.22 -0.16
N TYR A 9 -18.29 -18.91 -0.84
CA TYR A 9 -19.43 -19.80 -0.98
C TYR A 9 -19.64 -20.06 -2.46
N ILE A 10 -19.76 -21.33 -2.86
CA ILE A 10 -20.05 -21.72 -4.24
C ILE A 10 -21.44 -22.35 -4.22
N CYS A 11 -22.38 -21.78 -4.97
CA CYS A 11 -23.74 -22.29 -5.09
C CYS A 11 -24.12 -22.50 -6.54
N GLY A 12 -24.89 -23.55 -6.81
CA GLY A 12 -25.47 -23.78 -8.13
C GLY A 12 -25.87 -25.22 -8.37
N ASP A 13 -26.43 -25.46 -9.55
CA ASP A 13 -26.74 -26.79 -10.08
C ASP A 13 -25.45 -27.44 -10.61
N PHE A 14 -24.94 -28.40 -9.85
CA PHE A 14 -23.74 -29.15 -10.23
C PHE A 14 -24.08 -30.39 -11.06
N ASN A 15 -25.37 -30.70 -11.26
CA ASN A 15 -25.84 -31.95 -11.84
C ASN A 15 -25.17 -33.18 -11.19
N SER A 16 -24.81 -33.05 -9.91
CA SER A 16 -24.07 -34.01 -9.13
C SER A 16 -25.00 -34.63 -8.10
N ARG A 17 -25.12 -35.95 -8.09
CA ARG A 17 -25.79 -36.66 -6.99
C ARG A 17 -24.69 -37.28 -6.16
N CYS A 18 -24.53 -36.81 -4.93
CA CYS A 18 -23.35 -37.15 -4.11
C CYS A 18 -23.58 -38.37 -3.19
N GLY A 19 -24.82 -38.83 -3.04
CA GLY A 19 -25.16 -39.96 -2.16
C GLY A 19 -24.59 -39.80 -0.74
N ASP A 20 -24.15 -40.94 -0.19
CA ASP A 20 -23.57 -41.10 1.14
C ASP A 20 -22.05 -40.82 1.22
N ALA A 21 -21.44 -40.39 0.12
CA ALA A 21 -20.02 -40.11 0.06
C ALA A 21 -19.64 -38.94 1.01
N GLN A 22 -18.58 -39.13 1.79
CA GLN A 22 -18.06 -38.10 2.67
C GLN A 22 -17.15 -37.14 1.91
N ASP A 23 -17.37 -35.86 2.10
CA ASP A 23 -16.62 -34.74 1.52
C ASP A 23 -15.46 -34.26 2.42
N PHE A 24 -15.09 -35.06 3.42
CA PHE A 24 -14.00 -34.81 4.35
C PHE A 24 -13.28 -36.11 4.72
N ILE A 25 -12.07 -36.00 5.29
CA ILE A 25 -11.27 -37.15 5.73
C ILE A 25 -11.52 -37.40 7.23
N GLU A 26 -12.12 -38.54 7.55
CA GLU A 26 -12.42 -38.95 8.92
C GLU A 26 -11.13 -39.03 9.78
N GLY A 27 -11.16 -38.40 10.96
CA GLY A 27 -10.02 -38.33 11.89
C GLY A 27 -8.97 -37.27 11.56
N VAL A 28 -9.08 -36.58 10.42
CA VAL A 28 -8.19 -35.48 10.02
C VAL A 28 -8.95 -34.15 10.02
N ASP A 29 -10.13 -34.14 9.43
CA ASP A 29 -10.97 -32.94 9.28
C ASP A 29 -12.03 -32.89 10.38
N ASN A 30 -12.17 -31.72 11.03
CA ASN A 30 -13.15 -31.52 12.09
C ASN A 30 -14.48 -30.98 11.53
N VAL A 31 -15.18 -31.83 10.76
CA VAL A 31 -16.42 -31.47 10.06
C VAL A 31 -17.53 -32.45 10.42
N GLN A 32 -18.75 -31.94 10.62
CA GLN A 32 -19.93 -32.76 10.97
C GLN A 32 -20.37 -33.65 9.79
N ILE A 33 -20.88 -34.84 10.09
CA ILE A 33 -21.45 -35.75 9.09
C ILE A 33 -22.74 -35.14 8.53
N ARG A 34 -22.98 -35.32 7.23
CA ARG A 34 -24.19 -34.84 6.54
C ARG A 34 -25.38 -35.76 6.85
N GLU A 35 -26.53 -35.18 7.11
CA GLU A 35 -27.85 -35.80 7.00
C GLU A 35 -28.20 -35.97 5.52
N ILE A 36 -28.47 -37.20 5.10
CA ILE A 36 -28.59 -37.58 3.69
C ILE A 36 -30.07 -37.77 3.35
N VAL A 37 -30.57 -36.95 2.42
CA VAL A 37 -31.95 -37.05 1.89
C VAL A 37 -31.99 -37.75 0.52
N ASP A 38 -30.92 -37.62 -0.28
CA ASP A 38 -30.74 -38.32 -1.55
C ASP A 38 -29.54 -39.28 -1.48
N SER A 39 -29.82 -40.58 -1.40
CA SER A 39 -28.80 -41.64 -1.28
C SER A 39 -28.20 -42.08 -2.62
N VAL A 40 -28.65 -41.52 -3.74
CA VAL A 40 -28.17 -41.91 -5.07
C VAL A 40 -26.89 -41.13 -5.39
N SER A 41 -25.88 -41.82 -5.91
CA SER A 41 -24.65 -41.18 -6.42
C SER A 41 -24.56 -41.24 -7.95
N ASN A 42 -23.88 -40.27 -8.55
CA ASN A 42 -23.51 -40.28 -9.96
C ASN A 42 -22.03 -39.86 -10.14
N ARG A 43 -21.49 -40.06 -11.34
CA ARG A 43 -20.06 -39.76 -11.62
C ARG A 43 -19.67 -38.30 -11.36
N ASN A 44 -20.60 -37.36 -11.56
CA ASN A 44 -20.35 -35.94 -11.26
C ASN A 44 -20.29 -35.71 -9.75
N GLY A 45 -21.08 -36.45 -8.97
CA GLY A 45 -20.99 -36.52 -7.51
C GLY A 45 -19.64 -37.02 -7.03
N ASP A 46 -19.15 -38.14 -7.58
CA ASP A 46 -17.83 -38.67 -7.21
C ASP A 46 -16.71 -37.66 -7.45
N LEU A 47 -16.74 -36.98 -8.61
CA LEU A 47 -15.76 -35.94 -8.95
C LEU A 47 -15.90 -34.69 -8.06
N LEU A 48 -17.12 -34.34 -7.69
CA LEU A 48 -17.37 -33.22 -6.79
C LEU A 48 -16.80 -33.53 -5.40
N ILE A 49 -17.03 -34.73 -4.88
CA ILE A 49 -16.47 -35.19 -3.60
C ILE A 49 -14.94 -35.20 -3.63
N GLU A 50 -14.32 -35.75 -4.68
CA GLU A 50 -12.86 -35.74 -4.85
C GLU A 50 -12.31 -34.30 -4.85
N PHE A 51 -12.98 -33.39 -5.57
CA PHE A 51 -12.62 -31.98 -5.59
C PHE A 51 -12.74 -31.31 -4.21
N LEU A 52 -13.81 -31.59 -3.47
CA LEU A 52 -14.07 -31.05 -2.14
C LEU A 52 -12.98 -31.47 -1.15
N VAL A 53 -12.63 -32.76 -1.13
CA VAL A 53 -11.55 -33.30 -0.30
C VAL A 53 -10.20 -32.68 -0.68
N ASP A 54 -9.87 -32.61 -1.97
CA ASP A 54 -8.60 -32.02 -2.44
C ASP A 54 -8.48 -30.52 -2.14
N CYS A 55 -9.61 -29.81 -2.10
CA CYS A 55 -9.65 -28.36 -1.89
C CYS A 55 -9.91 -27.95 -0.43
N ASN A 56 -10.09 -28.91 0.49
CA ASN A 56 -10.48 -28.66 1.89
C ASN A 56 -11.79 -27.85 1.99
N MET A 57 -12.76 -28.24 1.17
CA MET A 57 -14.09 -27.64 1.06
C MET A 57 -15.15 -28.68 1.35
N CYS A 58 -16.35 -28.23 1.71
CA CYS A 58 -17.40 -29.12 2.15
C CYS A 58 -18.81 -28.55 1.85
N MET A 59 -19.80 -29.43 1.86
CA MET A 59 -21.21 -29.10 1.59
C MET A 59 -21.92 -28.58 2.85
N VAL A 60 -22.74 -27.55 2.67
CA VAL A 60 -23.64 -27.03 3.71
C VAL A 60 -24.92 -27.87 3.76
N ASN A 61 -25.42 -28.31 2.60
CA ASN A 61 -26.57 -29.21 2.51
C ASN A 61 -26.31 -30.48 3.34
N GLY A 62 -27.24 -30.80 4.22
CA GLY A 62 -27.17 -31.92 5.15
C GLY A 62 -26.50 -31.61 6.49
N ARG A 63 -25.94 -30.41 6.71
CA ARG A 63 -25.21 -30.13 7.98
C ARG A 63 -25.85 -29.10 8.87
N ILE A 64 -26.52 -28.12 8.30
CA ILE A 64 -27.05 -26.97 9.03
C ILE A 64 -28.51 -26.78 8.60
N GLY A 65 -29.39 -26.58 9.58
CA GLY A 65 -30.81 -26.31 9.36
C GLY A 65 -31.59 -27.45 8.69
N SER A 66 -32.69 -27.11 8.02
CA SER A 66 -33.64 -28.07 7.46
C SER A 66 -33.26 -28.51 6.05
N GLN A 67 -33.39 -29.81 5.78
CA GLN A 67 -33.01 -30.44 4.52
C GLN A 67 -34.25 -30.85 3.71
N ASP A 68 -34.20 -30.67 2.39
CA ASP A 68 -35.18 -31.24 1.45
C ASP A 68 -34.53 -31.36 0.06
N PHE A 69 -35.25 -31.96 -0.89
CA PHE A 69 -34.84 -32.08 -2.28
C PHE A 69 -34.79 -30.72 -2.96
N THR A 70 -33.67 -30.45 -3.63
CA THR A 70 -33.45 -29.17 -4.33
C THR A 70 -34.05 -29.15 -5.72
N HIS A 71 -34.37 -30.32 -6.25
CA HIS A 71 -35.01 -30.50 -7.55
C HIS A 71 -36.15 -31.52 -7.46
N ILE A 72 -37.36 -31.10 -7.85
CA ILE A 72 -38.61 -31.85 -7.74
C ILE A 72 -39.34 -31.81 -9.09
N LYS A 73 -39.45 -32.96 -9.75
CA LYS A 73 -40.31 -33.17 -10.93
C LYS A 73 -41.42 -34.16 -10.60
N GLY A 74 -42.46 -34.18 -11.42
CA GLY A 74 -43.49 -35.23 -11.38
C GLY A 74 -42.92 -36.66 -11.55
N THR A 75 -41.71 -36.78 -12.09
CA THR A 75 -41.00 -38.06 -12.30
C THR A 75 -40.00 -38.43 -11.20
N GLY A 76 -39.76 -37.58 -10.20
CA GLY A 76 -38.84 -37.86 -9.10
C GLY A 76 -38.25 -36.62 -8.42
N LYS A 77 -37.53 -36.83 -7.32
CA LYS A 77 -36.87 -35.79 -6.54
C LYS A 77 -35.35 -36.06 -6.44
N SER A 78 -34.53 -35.02 -6.44
CA SER A 78 -33.07 -35.15 -6.30
C SER A 78 -32.41 -33.95 -5.61
N VAL A 79 -31.22 -34.16 -5.07
CA VAL A 79 -30.35 -33.08 -4.55
C VAL A 79 -29.22 -32.88 -5.55
N VAL A 80 -29.31 -31.79 -6.32
CA VAL A 80 -28.32 -31.44 -7.36
C VAL A 80 -27.77 -30.02 -7.21
N ASP A 81 -28.48 -29.19 -6.45
CA ASP A 81 -28.06 -27.84 -6.09
C ASP A 81 -27.38 -27.85 -4.73
N TYR A 82 -26.12 -27.45 -4.69
CA TYR A 82 -25.33 -27.45 -3.45
C TYR A 82 -24.84 -26.07 -3.10
N VAL A 83 -24.69 -25.82 -1.81
CA VAL A 83 -23.91 -24.72 -1.27
C VAL A 83 -22.64 -25.29 -0.67
N LEU A 84 -21.49 -24.87 -1.20
CA LEU A 84 -20.15 -25.35 -0.82
C LEU A 84 -19.38 -24.25 -0.10
N THR A 85 -18.63 -24.60 0.94
CA THR A 85 -17.80 -23.66 1.70
C THR A 85 -16.51 -24.33 2.23
N PRO A 86 -15.39 -23.62 2.39
CA PRO A 86 -14.22 -24.14 3.08
C PRO A 86 -14.54 -24.64 4.50
N HIS A 87 -13.83 -25.67 4.97
CA HIS A 87 -14.04 -26.23 6.33
C HIS A 87 -13.99 -25.16 7.43
N GLU A 88 -13.04 -24.22 7.31
CA GLU A 88 -12.82 -23.13 8.26
C GLU A 88 -14.03 -22.15 8.35
N GLN A 89 -14.87 -22.09 7.31
CA GLN A 89 -15.98 -21.13 7.19
C GLN A 89 -17.34 -21.73 7.53
N LEU A 90 -17.43 -23.05 7.72
CA LEU A 90 -18.68 -23.74 8.02
C LEU A 90 -19.35 -23.20 9.30
N ASN A 91 -18.55 -22.84 10.31
CA ASN A 91 -19.04 -22.26 11.58
C ASN A 91 -19.66 -20.86 11.44
N GLU A 92 -19.51 -20.20 10.28
CA GLU A 92 -20.13 -18.91 10.02
C GLU A 92 -21.53 -19.02 9.43
N VAL A 93 -21.94 -20.19 8.94
CA VAL A 93 -23.30 -20.44 8.45
C VAL A 93 -24.22 -20.62 9.67
N ILE A 94 -25.22 -19.77 9.80
CA ILE A 94 -26.16 -19.72 10.94
C ILE A 94 -27.33 -20.67 10.71
N ASN A 95 -27.90 -20.64 9.50
CA ASN A 95 -29.02 -21.47 9.11
C ASN A 95 -28.94 -21.77 7.62
N PHE A 96 -29.59 -22.86 7.21
CA PHE A 96 -29.79 -23.25 5.82
C PHE A 96 -31.16 -23.93 5.72
N LYS A 97 -31.94 -23.58 4.71
CA LYS A 97 -33.31 -24.05 4.47
C LYS A 97 -33.51 -24.25 2.97
N VAL A 98 -34.14 -25.37 2.62
CA VAL A 98 -34.66 -25.62 1.28
C VAL A 98 -36.15 -25.29 1.31
N ASN A 99 -36.57 -24.25 0.59
CA ASN A 99 -37.97 -23.88 0.43
C ASN A 99 -38.49 -24.46 -0.88
N THR A 100 -39.33 -25.49 -0.83
CA THR A 100 -39.92 -26.04 -2.05
C THR A 100 -40.88 -25.02 -2.66
N MET A 101 -40.95 -24.96 -3.99
CA MET A 101 -41.85 -24.02 -4.66
C MET A 101 -43.33 -24.30 -4.35
N SER A 102 -43.68 -25.55 -4.05
CA SER A 102 -45.02 -25.93 -3.59
C SER A 102 -45.36 -25.36 -2.21
N ASP A 103 -44.41 -25.41 -1.26
CA ASP A 103 -44.61 -24.82 0.06
C ASP A 103 -44.73 -23.30 -0.03
N LEU A 104 -43.90 -22.65 -0.85
CA LEU A 104 -43.94 -21.20 -1.06
C LEU A 104 -45.25 -20.72 -1.68
N VAL A 105 -45.77 -21.45 -2.68
CA VAL A 105 -47.08 -21.13 -3.29
C VAL A 105 -48.21 -21.23 -2.26
N THR A 106 -48.13 -22.23 -1.37
CA THR A 106 -49.12 -22.46 -0.32
C THR A 106 -49.01 -21.40 0.80
N GLU A 107 -47.80 -21.11 1.27
CA GLU A 107 -47.52 -20.15 2.35
C GLU A 107 -47.85 -18.71 1.93
N LEU A 108 -47.60 -18.34 0.67
CA LEU A 108 -47.83 -17.00 0.14
C LEU A 108 -49.19 -16.83 -0.54
N SER A 109 -50.05 -17.86 -0.54
CA SER A 109 -51.38 -17.85 -1.19
C SER A 109 -51.35 -17.41 -2.66
N LEU A 110 -50.33 -17.85 -3.41
CA LEU A 110 -50.13 -17.46 -4.81
C LEU A 110 -51.04 -18.27 -5.73
N VAL A 111 -52.28 -17.80 -5.93
CA VAL A 111 -53.24 -18.45 -6.84
C VAL A 111 -52.99 -17.97 -8.29
N GLY A 112 -52.70 -18.90 -9.22
CA GLY A 112 -52.71 -18.62 -10.67
C GLY A 112 -51.54 -19.13 -11.52
N TYR A 113 -50.65 -19.99 -11.02
CA TYR A 113 -49.55 -20.52 -11.84
C TYR A 113 -49.89 -21.87 -12.48
N GLU A 114 -49.87 -21.93 -13.82
CA GLU A 114 -50.10 -23.16 -14.62
C GLU A 114 -48.93 -24.16 -14.54
N SER A 115 -47.73 -23.72 -14.10
CA SER A 115 -46.58 -24.62 -13.86
C SER A 115 -45.72 -24.10 -12.71
N ILE A 116 -45.45 -24.98 -11.74
CA ILE A 116 -44.55 -24.72 -10.61
C ILE A 116 -43.12 -25.08 -11.05
N PRO A 117 -42.11 -24.23 -10.80
CA PRO A 117 -40.70 -24.55 -11.12
C PRO A 117 -40.23 -25.83 -10.44
N ASP A 118 -39.36 -26.55 -11.14
CA ASP A 118 -38.81 -27.83 -10.71
C ASP A 118 -37.62 -27.70 -9.76
N HIS A 119 -37.08 -26.49 -9.54
CA HIS A 119 -36.04 -26.22 -8.55
C HIS A 119 -36.60 -25.54 -7.30
N SER A 120 -36.13 -25.97 -6.14
CA SER A 120 -36.43 -25.37 -4.83
C SER A 120 -35.53 -24.17 -4.57
N LEU A 121 -36.03 -23.19 -3.80
CA LEU A 121 -35.25 -22.04 -3.38
C LEU A 121 -34.35 -22.42 -2.20
N LEU A 122 -33.04 -22.20 -2.34
CA LEU A 122 -32.07 -22.39 -1.25
C LEU A 122 -31.90 -21.07 -0.50
N GLU A 123 -32.21 -21.07 0.79
CA GLU A 123 -32.04 -19.93 1.68
C GLU A 123 -31.01 -20.28 2.75
N TRP A 124 -30.00 -19.44 2.95
CA TRP A 124 -29.06 -19.65 4.05
C TRP A 124 -28.55 -18.32 4.59
N GLY A 125 -28.41 -18.26 5.91
CA GLY A 125 -27.92 -17.11 6.64
C GLY A 125 -26.47 -17.31 7.01
N ILE A 126 -25.64 -16.32 6.72
CA ILE A 126 -24.25 -16.29 7.12
C ILE A 126 -24.04 -15.18 8.15
N ARG A 127 -23.24 -15.48 9.18
CA ARG A 127 -22.78 -14.48 10.13
C ARG A 127 -21.69 -13.65 9.48
N VAL A 128 -22.10 -12.55 8.87
CA VAL A 128 -21.16 -11.57 8.34
C VAL A 128 -20.81 -10.60 9.47
N ARG A 129 -19.55 -10.62 9.92
CA ARG A 129 -18.97 -9.45 10.58
C ARG A 129 -18.57 -8.50 9.46
N THR A 130 -19.40 -7.51 9.19
CA THR A 130 -19.15 -6.48 8.19
C THR A 130 -18.83 -5.17 8.88
N ASP A 131 -17.58 -4.73 8.75
CA ASP A 131 -17.32 -3.32 8.50
C ASP A 131 -17.84 -3.04 7.08
N MET A 132 -18.88 -2.21 7.00
CA MET A 132 -19.54 -1.84 5.75
C MET A 132 -18.75 -0.76 5.02
N SER A 133 -18.31 -1.07 3.80
CA SER A 133 -18.18 -0.08 2.72
C SER A 133 -18.14 -0.78 1.36
N GLU A 134 -19.16 -0.48 0.57
CA GLU A 134 -19.71 -1.25 -0.55
C GLU A 134 -18.90 -1.19 -1.85
N VAL A 135 -19.18 -2.16 -2.72
CA VAL A 135 -18.78 -2.19 -4.14
C VAL A 135 -19.85 -1.45 -4.96
N LYS A 136 -19.46 -0.44 -5.74
CA LYS A 136 -20.36 0.18 -6.74
C LYS A 136 -20.42 -0.60 -8.05
N GLN A 137 -21.61 -0.57 -8.65
CA GLN A 137 -21.96 -1.05 -9.98
C GLN A 137 -21.29 -0.23 -11.09
N ASN A 138 -21.05 -0.89 -12.23
CA ASN A 138 -20.58 -0.25 -13.46
C ASN A 138 -21.75 0.44 -14.17
N GLU A 139 -21.68 1.76 -14.27
CA GLU A 139 -22.35 2.50 -15.34
C GLU A 139 -21.29 3.02 -16.33
N ASN A 140 -21.50 2.70 -17.60
CA ASN A 140 -20.78 3.29 -18.71
C ASN A 140 -21.24 4.75 -18.87
N GLY A 141 -20.50 5.67 -18.26
CA GLY A 141 -20.65 7.12 -18.42
C GLY A 141 -19.41 7.73 -19.07
N LYS A 142 -19.65 8.62 -20.02
CA LYS A 142 -18.71 9.25 -20.97
C LYS A 142 -17.47 9.86 -20.33
N GLY A 143 -16.36 9.82 -21.07
CA GLY A 143 -15.05 10.29 -20.65
C GLY A 143 -15.03 11.73 -20.14
N ALA A 144 -14.75 11.87 -18.84
CA ALA A 144 -14.20 13.08 -18.28
C ALA A 144 -12.70 13.16 -18.63
N ASN A 145 -12.24 14.36 -18.98
CA ASN A 145 -10.82 14.67 -19.19
C ASN A 145 -10.03 14.28 -17.94
N ARG A 146 -9.41 13.10 -17.94
CA ARG A 146 -8.46 12.70 -16.90
C ARG A 146 -7.32 13.72 -16.90
N VAL A 147 -7.22 14.49 -15.83
CA VAL A 147 -5.98 15.17 -15.46
C VAL A 147 -4.88 14.11 -15.49
N LYS A 148 -3.93 14.24 -16.43
CA LYS A 148 -2.79 13.33 -16.48
C LYS A 148 -2.05 13.46 -15.16
N GLY A 149 -1.94 12.35 -14.42
CA GLY A 149 -1.10 12.29 -13.23
C GLY A 149 0.36 12.60 -13.58
N PRO A 150 1.18 12.97 -12.58
CA PRO A 150 2.57 13.36 -12.80
C PRO A 150 3.34 12.26 -13.51
N ARG A 151 4.15 12.66 -14.49
CA ARG A 151 4.96 11.74 -15.29
C ARG A 151 6.00 11.06 -14.40
N LYS A 152 6.26 9.78 -14.70
CA LYS A 152 7.28 8.99 -14.00
C LYS A 152 8.28 8.51 -15.03
N PHE A 153 9.57 8.65 -14.75
CA PHE A 153 10.63 8.21 -15.65
C PHE A 153 11.33 6.99 -15.07
N LYS A 154 11.73 6.06 -15.94
CA LYS A 154 12.62 4.96 -15.56
C LYS A 154 14.06 5.48 -15.60
N LEU A 155 14.62 5.76 -14.42
CA LEU A 155 15.88 6.48 -14.25
C LEU A 155 17.14 5.62 -14.50
N ASP A 156 16.99 4.32 -14.81
CA ASP A 156 18.11 3.40 -15.11
C ASP A 156 19.00 3.86 -16.28
N GLY A 157 18.52 4.81 -17.11
CA GLY A 157 19.25 5.37 -18.26
C GLY A 157 20.01 6.66 -18.00
N LEU A 158 19.91 7.27 -16.80
CA LEU A 158 20.72 8.41 -16.41
C LEU A 158 22.16 7.93 -16.17
N ASN A 159 23.00 7.99 -17.20
CA ASN A 159 24.44 7.80 -17.07
C ASN A 159 25.09 9.00 -16.35
N ASN A 160 26.34 8.85 -15.92
CA ASN A 160 27.10 9.88 -15.18
C ASN A 160 27.31 11.21 -15.92
N GLU A 161 26.94 11.32 -17.22
CA GLU A 161 27.08 12.54 -18.03
C GLU A 161 25.80 12.88 -18.81
N PRO A 162 24.76 13.42 -18.14
CA PRO A 162 23.65 14.07 -18.83
C PRO A 162 24.14 15.32 -19.60
N PHE A 163 23.38 15.73 -20.63
CA PHE A 163 23.71 16.84 -21.55
C PHE A 163 24.92 16.60 -22.49
N SER A 164 25.31 15.35 -22.70
CA SER A 164 26.45 14.98 -23.57
C SER A 164 26.19 15.14 -25.07
N SER A 165 24.93 15.26 -25.50
CA SER A 165 24.62 15.48 -26.93
C SER A 165 24.89 16.93 -27.36
N GLU A 166 25.50 17.11 -28.53
CA GLU A 166 25.83 18.43 -29.10
C GLU A 166 24.60 19.36 -29.18
N ASN A 167 23.43 18.80 -29.54
CA ASN A 167 22.16 19.53 -29.54
C ASN A 167 21.75 20.02 -28.14
N MET A 168 21.97 19.21 -27.10
CA MET A 168 21.66 19.64 -25.72
C MET A 168 22.67 20.64 -25.18
N GLN A 169 23.93 20.61 -25.60
CA GLN A 169 24.92 21.62 -25.21
C GLN A 169 24.59 23.02 -25.75
N ASN A 170 24.03 23.12 -26.96
CA ASN A 170 23.54 24.38 -27.51
C ASN A 170 22.31 24.89 -26.74
N VAL A 171 21.33 24.01 -26.50
CA VAL A 171 20.14 24.34 -25.70
C VAL A 171 20.53 24.76 -24.28
N LEU A 172 21.49 24.08 -23.68
CA LEU A 172 22.02 24.38 -22.35
C LEU A 172 22.63 25.79 -22.30
N ARG A 173 23.51 26.14 -23.25
CA ARG A 173 24.14 27.47 -23.31
C ARG A 173 23.10 28.59 -23.43
N ASP A 174 22.13 28.42 -24.31
CA ASP A 174 21.03 29.37 -24.47
C ASP A 174 20.16 29.49 -23.21
N THR A 175 19.88 28.35 -22.55
CA THR A 175 19.10 28.33 -21.31
C THR A 175 19.84 29.01 -20.16
N ILE A 176 21.16 28.79 -20.02
CA ILE A 176 22.01 29.48 -19.03
C ILE A 176 21.88 31.00 -19.21
N CYS A 177 22.01 31.49 -20.45
CA CYS A 177 21.87 32.92 -20.75
C CYS A 177 20.48 33.45 -20.37
N ARG A 178 19.41 32.71 -20.71
CA ARG A 178 18.03 33.09 -20.35
C ARG A 178 17.79 33.14 -18.84
N ILE A 179 18.34 32.17 -18.09
CA ILE A 179 18.27 32.15 -16.62
C ILE A 179 19.02 33.36 -16.04
N GLU A 180 20.24 33.63 -16.49
CA GLU A 180 21.02 34.79 -16.02
C GLU A 180 20.33 36.11 -16.30
N VAL A 181 19.73 36.27 -17.49
CA VAL A 181 18.94 37.45 -17.84
C VAL A 181 17.71 37.57 -16.94
N ALA A 182 16.99 36.48 -16.69
CA ALA A 182 15.80 36.48 -15.84
C ALA A 182 16.14 36.87 -14.38
N LEU A 183 17.22 36.33 -13.83
CA LEU A 183 17.67 36.62 -12.47
C LEU A 183 18.24 38.05 -12.35
N ASN A 184 19.17 38.44 -13.24
CA ASN A 184 19.89 39.70 -13.08
C ASN A 184 19.15 40.93 -13.60
N ARG A 185 18.35 40.81 -14.68
CA ARG A 185 17.64 41.96 -15.27
C ARG A 185 16.20 42.05 -14.82
N SER A 186 15.47 40.93 -14.87
CA SER A 186 14.04 40.91 -14.58
C SER A 186 13.73 40.63 -13.11
N LYS A 187 14.71 40.15 -12.33
CA LYS A 187 14.52 39.64 -10.96
C LYS A 187 13.38 38.62 -10.85
N ASP A 188 13.14 37.87 -11.92
CA ASP A 188 12.03 36.93 -12.04
C ASP A 188 12.51 35.49 -11.83
N VAL A 189 12.45 35.06 -10.57
CA VAL A 189 12.84 33.71 -10.15
C VAL A 189 11.92 32.63 -10.73
N ASN A 190 10.65 32.95 -11.00
CA ASN A 190 9.71 31.99 -11.59
C ASN A 190 10.12 31.66 -13.01
N LYS A 191 10.39 32.69 -13.82
CA LYS A 191 10.86 32.52 -15.19
C LYS A 191 12.16 31.73 -15.24
N ALA A 192 13.13 32.07 -14.37
CA ALA A 192 14.39 31.33 -14.27
C ALA A 192 14.17 29.85 -13.93
N PHE A 193 13.30 29.55 -12.97
CA PHE A 193 13.00 28.19 -12.57
C PHE A 193 12.25 27.39 -13.65
N ILE A 194 11.31 28.02 -14.37
CA ILE A 194 10.59 27.39 -15.48
C ILE A 194 11.57 26.99 -16.60
N GLU A 195 12.54 27.85 -16.94
CA GLU A 195 13.56 27.53 -17.94
C GLU A 195 14.45 26.36 -17.50
N LEU A 196 14.87 26.34 -16.23
CA LEU A 196 15.60 25.19 -15.66
C LEU A 196 14.74 23.92 -15.75
N LYS A 197 13.48 23.97 -15.31
CA LYS A 197 12.55 22.83 -15.35
C LYS A 197 12.39 22.27 -16.75
N HIS A 198 12.16 23.13 -17.75
CA HIS A 198 12.03 22.71 -19.14
C HIS A 198 13.28 22.01 -19.67
N LEU A 199 14.47 22.55 -19.35
CA LEU A 199 15.74 21.92 -19.71
C LEU A 199 15.89 20.52 -19.10
N LEU A 200 15.60 20.38 -17.80
CA LEU A 200 15.72 19.10 -17.09
C LEU A 200 14.71 18.07 -17.61
N ILE A 201 13.44 18.46 -17.80
CA ILE A 201 12.40 17.56 -18.31
C ILE A 201 12.74 17.11 -19.74
N LYS A 202 13.22 18.01 -20.60
CA LYS A 202 13.63 17.66 -21.96
C LYS A 202 14.77 16.63 -21.97
N GLU A 203 15.75 16.78 -21.08
CA GLU A 203 16.83 15.80 -20.92
C GLU A 203 16.29 14.44 -20.44
N LEU A 204 15.33 14.42 -19.50
CA LEU A 204 14.68 13.19 -19.05
C LEU A 204 13.90 12.49 -20.17
N GLU A 205 13.20 13.25 -21.02
CA GLU A 205 12.46 12.71 -22.15
C GLU A 205 13.37 12.07 -23.21
N LEU A 206 14.57 12.62 -23.42
CA LEU A 206 15.54 12.10 -24.36
C LEU A 206 16.29 10.87 -23.84
N THR A 207 16.65 10.88 -22.54
CA THR A 207 17.50 9.85 -21.93
C THR A 207 16.71 8.70 -21.30
N CYS A 208 15.54 8.99 -20.75
CA CYS A 208 14.78 8.05 -19.93
C CYS A 208 13.46 7.64 -20.59
N LYS A 209 13.09 6.37 -20.42
CA LYS A 209 11.77 5.90 -20.85
C LYS A 209 10.71 6.35 -19.86
N GLU A 210 9.68 7.02 -20.34
CA GLU A 210 8.49 7.35 -19.55
C GLU A 210 7.77 6.05 -19.14
N LEU A 211 7.50 5.92 -17.84
CA LEU A 211 6.70 4.86 -17.26
C LEU A 211 5.23 5.18 -17.51
N LYS A 212 4.62 4.42 -18.42
CA LYS A 212 3.17 4.49 -18.60
C LYS A 212 2.46 4.18 -17.28
N PRO A 213 1.38 4.91 -16.94
CA PRO A 213 0.58 4.57 -15.78
C PRO A 213 0.14 3.10 -15.90
N PRO A 214 0.03 2.36 -14.78
CA PRO A 214 -0.43 0.99 -14.83
C PRO A 214 -1.79 0.95 -15.51
N VAL A 215 -1.82 0.49 -16.76
CA VAL A 215 -3.06 0.19 -17.46
C VAL A 215 -3.78 -0.81 -16.55
N SER A 216 -5.05 -0.53 -16.23
CA SER A 216 -5.89 -1.45 -15.45
C SER A 216 -5.67 -2.85 -16.01
N ASN A 217 -4.98 -3.70 -15.26
CA ASN A 217 -4.55 -5.00 -15.76
C ASN A 217 -5.82 -5.75 -16.18
N LYS A 218 -6.09 -5.84 -17.49
CA LYS A 218 -6.77 -7.01 -18.03
C LYS A 218 -5.92 -8.16 -17.51
N ARG A 219 -6.47 -8.92 -16.56
CA ARG A 219 -5.82 -10.09 -15.97
C ARG A 219 -5.49 -11.02 -17.13
N THR A 220 -4.29 -10.88 -17.67
CA THR A 220 -3.73 -11.92 -18.49
C THR A 220 -3.42 -13.02 -17.48
N ASN A 221 -4.27 -14.05 -17.47
CA ASN A 221 -4.08 -15.28 -16.71
C ASN A 221 -2.89 -16.07 -17.28
N LYS A 222 -1.73 -15.42 -17.51
CA LYS A 222 -0.47 -16.12 -17.59
C LYS A 222 -0.14 -16.53 -16.16
N CYS A 223 -0.51 -17.75 -15.81
CA CYS A 223 0.06 -18.46 -14.67
C CYS A 223 1.59 -18.32 -14.78
N LYS A 224 2.18 -17.43 -13.98
CA LYS A 224 3.64 -17.33 -13.90
C LYS A 224 4.13 -18.70 -13.47
N ARG A 225 4.97 -19.34 -14.29
CA ARG A 225 5.60 -20.62 -13.96
C ARG A 225 6.25 -20.50 -12.58
N LYS A 226 6.16 -21.56 -11.78
CA LYS A 226 6.74 -21.56 -10.43
C LYS A 226 8.26 -21.29 -10.55
N PRO A 227 8.86 -20.47 -9.67
CA PRO A 227 10.26 -20.05 -9.81
C PRO A 227 11.27 -21.21 -9.85
N TYR A 228 10.92 -22.33 -9.23
CA TYR A 228 11.75 -23.54 -9.11
C TYR A 228 11.45 -24.58 -10.20
N TRP A 229 10.66 -24.23 -11.22
CA TRP A 229 10.27 -25.15 -12.30
C TRP A 229 11.38 -25.24 -13.36
N SER A 230 12.17 -26.31 -13.31
CA SER A 230 13.26 -26.59 -14.25
C SER A 230 12.80 -27.36 -15.50
N GLU A 231 13.67 -27.44 -16.52
CA GLU A 231 13.46 -28.32 -17.69
C GLU A 231 13.35 -29.79 -17.28
N GLU A 232 14.17 -30.25 -16.34
CA GLU A 232 14.09 -31.61 -15.78
C GLU A 232 12.72 -31.93 -15.17
N LEU A 233 12.13 -30.95 -14.46
CA LEU A 233 10.78 -31.04 -13.90
C LEU A 233 9.71 -31.07 -14.99
N GLN A 234 9.90 -30.28 -16.06
CA GLN A 234 9.00 -30.26 -17.21
C GLN A 234 9.03 -31.60 -17.96
N ASP A 235 10.21 -32.21 -18.13
CA ASP A 235 10.36 -33.51 -18.77
C ASP A 235 9.75 -34.64 -17.95
N SER A 236 9.95 -34.62 -16.63
CA SER A 236 9.31 -35.55 -15.71
C SER A 236 7.77 -35.42 -15.71
N TRP A 237 7.27 -34.19 -15.81
CA TRP A 237 5.84 -33.91 -15.97
C TRP A 237 5.30 -34.46 -17.30
N ASN A 238 6.00 -34.23 -18.40
CA ASN A 238 5.62 -34.72 -19.72
C ASN A 238 5.54 -36.26 -19.73
N LYS A 239 6.53 -36.95 -19.14
CA LYS A 239 6.52 -38.42 -18.96
C LYS A 239 5.30 -38.90 -18.17
N THR A 240 4.92 -38.15 -17.13
CA THR A 240 3.74 -38.46 -16.31
C THR A 240 2.45 -38.32 -17.14
N CYS A 241 2.31 -37.22 -17.89
CA CYS A 241 1.17 -37.01 -18.79
C CYS A 241 1.08 -38.07 -19.89
N ASP A 242 2.20 -38.49 -20.46
CA ASP A 242 2.21 -39.53 -21.51
C ASP A 242 1.82 -40.90 -20.95
N ALA A 243 2.31 -41.26 -19.76
CA ALA A 243 1.90 -42.49 -19.07
C ALA A 243 0.40 -42.46 -18.72
N GLU A 244 -0.14 -41.30 -18.31
CA GLU A 244 -1.55 -41.11 -18.04
C GLU A 244 -2.42 -41.27 -19.31
N ARG A 245 -2.01 -40.63 -20.42
CA ARG A 245 -2.70 -40.75 -21.71
C ARG A 245 -2.73 -42.19 -22.21
N GLN A 246 -1.61 -42.91 -22.12
CA GLN A 246 -1.50 -44.32 -22.52
C GLN A 246 -2.43 -45.21 -21.66
N TRP A 247 -2.47 -44.97 -20.35
CA TRP A 247 -3.37 -45.69 -19.45
C TRP A 247 -4.86 -45.39 -19.74
N LYS A 248 -5.23 -44.12 -19.92
CA LYS A 248 -6.61 -43.70 -20.22
C LYS A 248 -7.13 -44.20 -21.58
N ARG A 249 -6.25 -44.34 -22.59
CA ARG A 249 -6.62 -44.86 -23.92
C ARG A 249 -6.73 -46.39 -23.99
N CYS A 250 -6.17 -47.12 -23.03
CA CYS A 250 -6.20 -48.59 -23.02
C CYS A 250 -7.54 -49.13 -22.50
N LYS A 251 -8.27 -49.89 -23.34
CA LYS A 251 -9.59 -50.47 -23.01
C LYS A 251 -9.55 -51.94 -22.59
N SER A 252 -8.44 -52.67 -22.75
CA SER A 252 -8.35 -54.13 -22.51
C SER A 252 -7.01 -54.59 -21.89
N ILE A 253 -6.60 -55.86 -22.12
CA ILE A 253 -5.43 -56.55 -21.52
C ILE A 253 -4.17 -55.67 -21.53
N GLY A 254 -3.53 -55.54 -20.36
CA GLY A 254 -2.35 -54.69 -20.15
C GLY A 254 -2.61 -53.36 -19.40
N LYS A 255 -3.88 -52.99 -19.19
CA LYS A 255 -4.28 -51.77 -18.45
C LYS A 255 -3.70 -51.67 -17.03
N SER A 256 -3.59 -52.80 -16.33
CA SER A 256 -2.96 -52.86 -14.99
C SER A 256 -1.48 -52.45 -15.02
N LYS A 257 -0.73 -52.95 -16.01
CA LYS A 257 0.70 -52.65 -16.18
C LYS A 257 0.94 -51.17 -16.52
N LEU A 258 0.06 -50.57 -17.34
CA LEU A 258 0.08 -49.14 -17.66
C LEU A 258 -0.31 -48.26 -16.47
N ARG A 259 -1.25 -48.70 -15.62
CA ARG A 259 -1.58 -48.02 -14.36
C ARG A 259 -0.37 -47.97 -13.43
N THR A 260 0.35 -49.07 -13.26
CA THR A 260 1.57 -49.11 -12.45
C THR A 260 2.65 -48.17 -13.00
N ARG A 261 2.81 -48.10 -14.31
CA ARG A 261 3.74 -47.15 -14.97
C ARG A 261 3.36 -45.69 -14.70
N PHE A 262 2.08 -45.34 -14.79
CA PHE A 262 1.58 -44.00 -14.46
C PHE A 262 1.86 -43.66 -12.98
N ILE A 263 1.49 -44.54 -12.06
CA ILE A 263 1.72 -44.34 -10.62
C ILE A 263 3.21 -44.13 -10.33
N GLN A 264 4.09 -44.92 -10.95
CA GLN A 264 5.53 -44.77 -10.77
C GLN A 264 6.04 -43.42 -11.32
N SER A 265 5.65 -43.05 -12.54
CA SER A 265 6.02 -41.75 -13.13
C SER A 265 5.55 -40.56 -12.29
N ARG A 266 4.35 -40.67 -11.69
CA ARG A 266 3.81 -39.64 -10.79
C ARG A 266 4.60 -39.54 -9.49
N LYS A 267 4.97 -40.67 -8.88
CA LYS A 267 5.83 -40.70 -7.68
C LYS A 267 7.18 -40.06 -7.94
N ASP A 268 7.79 -40.35 -9.09
CA ASP A 268 9.09 -39.80 -9.48
C ASP A 268 9.00 -38.28 -9.71
N PHE A 269 7.95 -37.82 -10.40
CA PHE A 269 7.67 -36.38 -10.54
C PHE A 269 7.46 -35.69 -9.20
N ASP A 270 6.63 -36.25 -8.31
CA ASP A 270 6.36 -35.65 -7.00
C ASP A 270 7.63 -35.58 -6.15
N LYS A 271 8.50 -36.58 -6.22
CA LYS A 271 9.81 -36.58 -5.55
C LYS A 271 10.72 -35.47 -6.09
N LEU A 272 10.83 -35.33 -7.41
CA LEU A 272 11.62 -34.26 -8.05
C LEU A 272 11.07 -32.87 -7.72
N ASN A 273 9.75 -32.69 -7.76
CA ASN A 273 9.07 -31.44 -7.42
C ASN A 273 9.30 -31.03 -5.96
N ARG A 274 9.25 -31.98 -5.02
CA ARG A 274 9.60 -31.72 -3.61
C ARG A 274 11.07 -31.32 -3.45
N LYS A 275 11.99 -32.00 -4.16
CA LYS A 275 13.43 -31.69 -4.12
C LYS A 275 13.71 -30.29 -4.65
N ALA A 276 13.17 -29.93 -5.82
CA ALA A 276 13.33 -28.60 -6.41
C ALA A 276 12.76 -27.49 -5.52
N LYS A 277 11.57 -27.72 -4.93
CA LYS A 277 10.96 -26.78 -4.00
C LYS A 277 11.83 -26.56 -2.76
N ARG A 278 12.36 -27.62 -2.15
CA ARG A 278 13.26 -27.52 -0.97
C ARG A 278 14.56 -26.81 -1.30
N ASN A 279 15.19 -27.13 -2.42
CA ASN A 279 16.42 -26.47 -2.85
C ASN A 279 16.21 -24.97 -3.07
N TYR A 280 15.11 -24.59 -3.72
CA TYR A 280 14.76 -23.18 -3.89
C TYR A 280 14.53 -22.46 -2.55
N GLN A 281 13.83 -23.09 -1.60
CA GLN A 281 13.64 -22.53 -0.26
C GLN A 281 14.97 -22.30 0.47
N LEU A 282 15.87 -23.28 0.41
CA LEU A 282 17.20 -23.19 1.02
C LEU A 282 18.04 -22.08 0.38
N GLU A 283 17.99 -21.95 -0.95
CA GLU A 283 18.67 -20.88 -1.68
C GLU A 283 18.14 -19.49 -1.29
N GLN A 284 16.81 -19.33 -1.17
CA GLN A 284 16.23 -18.07 -0.71
C GLN A 284 16.62 -17.77 0.75
N GLN A 285 16.65 -18.77 1.63
CA GLN A 285 17.09 -18.60 3.02
C GLN A 285 18.55 -18.14 3.10
N ASN A 286 19.45 -18.81 2.39
CA ASN A 286 20.87 -18.45 2.34
C ASN A 286 21.08 -17.05 1.77
N LYS A 287 20.30 -16.67 0.74
CA LYS A 287 20.32 -15.33 0.17
C LYS A 287 19.86 -14.28 1.18
N LEU A 288 18.78 -14.55 1.93
CA LEU A 288 18.29 -13.66 2.97
C LEU A 288 19.27 -13.51 4.13
N GLN A 289 19.89 -14.60 4.58
CA GLN A 289 20.88 -14.55 5.66
C GLN A 289 22.08 -13.67 5.28
N LYS A 290 22.63 -13.87 4.08
CA LYS A 290 23.70 -13.01 3.53
C LYS A 290 23.29 -11.55 3.38
N LEU A 291 22.04 -11.29 3.03
CA LEU A 291 21.50 -9.93 2.92
C LEU A 291 21.30 -9.28 4.30
N GLY A 292 20.87 -10.03 5.30
CA GLY A 292 20.67 -9.54 6.67
C GLY A 292 21.96 -9.02 7.30
N GLU A 293 23.09 -9.66 6.99
CA GLU A 293 24.42 -9.27 7.47
C GLU A 293 24.97 -8.01 6.78
N LYS A 294 24.62 -7.78 5.51
CA LYS A 294 25.21 -6.70 4.69
C LYS A 294 24.30 -5.49 4.48
N ASN A 295 23.00 -5.69 4.31
CA ASN A 295 22.05 -4.65 3.90
C ASN A 295 20.63 -4.92 4.46
N SER A 296 20.38 -4.38 5.66
CA SER A 296 19.08 -4.46 6.34
C SER A 296 17.89 -3.99 5.47
N SER A 297 18.08 -2.96 4.64
CA SER A 297 17.01 -2.42 3.78
C SER A 297 16.57 -3.41 2.69
N GLU A 298 17.54 -4.04 2.02
CA GLU A 298 17.24 -5.05 0.99
C GLU A 298 16.73 -6.37 1.58
N PHE A 299 17.20 -6.73 2.77
CA PHE A 299 16.67 -7.85 3.53
C PHE A 299 15.16 -7.68 3.79
N TRP A 300 14.75 -6.56 4.37
CA TRP A 300 13.34 -6.28 4.66
C TRP A 300 12.49 -6.16 3.39
N LYS A 301 13.02 -5.59 2.30
CA LYS A 301 12.34 -5.58 0.99
C LYS A 301 12.11 -7.00 0.46
N SER A 302 13.09 -7.89 0.62
CA SER A 302 13.03 -9.28 0.14
C SER A 302 12.07 -10.13 0.98
N ILE A 303 12.08 -9.97 2.30
CA ILE A 303 11.08 -10.52 3.21
C ILE A 303 9.67 -10.04 2.84
N GLY A 304 9.51 -8.75 2.53
CA GLY A 304 8.22 -8.21 2.12
C GLY A 304 7.66 -8.86 0.84
N LYS A 305 8.52 -9.21 -0.11
CA LYS A 305 8.14 -9.93 -1.35
C LYS A 305 7.71 -11.38 -1.11
N LEU A 306 8.18 -12.01 -0.02
CA LEU A 306 7.85 -13.40 0.32
C LEU A 306 6.46 -13.57 0.94
N GLY A 307 5.73 -12.47 1.19
CA GLY A 307 4.30 -12.49 1.51
C GLY A 307 3.93 -11.94 2.87
N LEU A 308 4.86 -11.86 3.82
CA LEU A 308 4.60 -11.31 5.17
C LEU A 308 4.19 -9.82 5.14
N ALA A 309 4.56 -9.08 4.09
CA ALA A 309 4.16 -7.67 3.92
C ALA A 309 2.90 -7.48 3.06
N ASN A 310 2.31 -8.54 2.47
CA ASN A 310 1.11 -8.38 1.64
C ASN A 310 -0.16 -8.08 2.46
N ASP A 311 -0.17 -8.39 3.76
CA ASP A 311 -1.24 -7.99 4.69
C ASP A 311 -1.22 -6.49 5.02
N ARG A 312 -0.15 -5.76 4.65
CA ARG A 312 -0.07 -4.29 4.80
C ARG A 312 -0.76 -3.50 3.69
N LYS A 313 -1.44 -4.16 2.74
CA LYS A 313 -2.20 -3.46 1.69
C LYS A 313 -3.52 -2.93 2.24
N SER A 314 -3.46 -2.01 3.19
CA SER A 314 -4.50 -0.98 3.29
C SER A 314 -4.43 -0.22 1.96
N ARG A 315 -5.34 -0.56 1.05
CA ARG A 315 -5.50 0.18 -0.20
C ARG A 315 -6.15 1.51 0.20
N GLN A 316 -5.63 2.62 -0.31
CA GLN A 316 -6.38 3.87 -0.32
C GLN A 316 -7.75 3.56 -0.95
N THR A 317 -8.82 3.76 -0.19
CA THR A 317 -10.17 3.60 -0.68
C THR A 317 -10.54 4.89 -1.39
N PHE A 318 -11.04 4.78 -2.63
CA PHE A 318 -11.69 5.92 -3.31
C PHE A 318 -13.14 6.06 -2.79
N GLN A 319 -13.27 6.00 -1.47
CA GLN A 319 -14.52 6.03 -0.74
C GLN A 319 -14.30 6.81 0.56
N ILE A 320 -15.28 7.63 0.91
CA ILE A 320 -15.28 8.44 2.12
C ILE A 320 -16.61 8.28 2.84
N ARG A 321 -16.60 8.45 4.16
CA ARG A 321 -17.81 8.60 4.95
C ARG A 321 -18.19 10.08 5.01
N SER A 322 -19.40 10.43 4.58
CA SER A 322 -19.94 11.77 4.70
C SER A 322 -20.24 12.12 6.16
N GLU A 323 -20.54 13.40 6.43
CA GLU A 323 -20.99 13.87 7.75
C GLU A 323 -22.34 13.26 8.15
N THR A 324 -23.17 12.87 7.17
CA THR A 324 -24.44 12.17 7.38
C THR A 324 -24.28 10.66 7.59
N GLY A 325 -23.05 10.13 7.49
CA GLY A 325 -22.73 8.71 7.64
C GLY A 325 -22.82 7.88 6.36
N GLU A 326 -23.20 8.50 5.23
CA GLU A 326 -23.29 7.85 3.91
C GLU A 326 -21.91 7.64 3.28
N ILE A 327 -21.77 6.60 2.46
CA ILE A 327 -20.50 6.27 1.80
C ILE A 327 -20.50 6.84 0.39
N ILE A 328 -19.70 7.87 0.18
CA ILE A 328 -19.52 8.51 -1.12
C ILE A 328 -18.33 7.84 -1.81
N SER A 329 -18.51 7.40 -3.04
CA SER A 329 -17.43 6.83 -3.86
C SER A 329 -17.25 7.52 -5.21
N ASP A 330 -17.96 8.62 -5.45
CA ASP A 330 -17.71 9.46 -6.61
C ASP A 330 -16.36 10.16 -6.46
N ILE A 331 -15.52 10.14 -7.50
CA ILE A 331 -14.12 10.57 -7.39
C ILE A 331 -14.03 12.07 -7.12
N ASP A 332 -14.82 12.88 -7.81
CA ASP A 332 -14.77 14.34 -7.68
C ASP A 332 -15.27 14.77 -6.31
N SER A 333 -16.39 14.17 -5.85
CA SER A 333 -16.92 14.39 -4.51
C SER A 333 -15.96 13.93 -3.40
N VAL A 334 -15.27 12.80 -3.60
CA VAL A 334 -14.22 12.32 -2.70
C VAL A 334 -13.09 13.35 -2.63
N LEU A 335 -12.53 13.76 -3.78
CA LEU A 335 -11.41 14.71 -3.82
C LEU A 335 -11.77 16.08 -3.24
N GLU A 336 -12.99 16.55 -3.44
CA GLU A 336 -13.46 17.82 -2.86
C GLU A 336 -13.56 17.74 -1.35
N LYS A 337 -14.10 16.65 -0.78
CA LYS A 337 -14.10 16.45 0.68
C LYS A 337 -12.68 16.39 1.25
N TRP A 338 -11.77 15.67 0.58
CA TRP A 338 -10.36 15.65 0.95
C TRP A 338 -9.78 17.07 0.97
N LYS A 339 -10.00 17.85 -0.09
CA LYS A 339 -9.54 19.25 -0.16
C LYS A 339 -10.10 20.08 1.00
N ILE A 340 -11.41 20.07 1.24
CA ILE A 340 -12.06 20.83 2.31
C ILE A 340 -11.51 20.45 3.69
N ASP A 341 -11.38 19.15 3.97
CA ASP A 341 -10.93 18.67 5.28
C ASP A 341 -9.48 19.05 5.57
N TYR A 342 -8.59 18.97 4.56
CA TYR A 342 -7.19 19.39 4.70
C TYR A 342 -7.04 20.92 4.69
N GLU A 343 -7.84 21.64 3.92
CA GLU A 343 -7.87 23.11 3.94
C GLU A 343 -8.29 23.63 5.31
N LYS A 344 -9.38 23.08 5.88
CA LYS A 344 -9.78 23.35 7.26
C LYS A 344 -8.67 23.00 8.24
N LEU A 345 -8.00 21.84 8.07
CA LEU A 345 -6.91 21.45 8.96
C LEU A 345 -5.76 22.47 8.95
N TYR A 346 -5.26 22.84 7.77
CA TYR A 346 -4.10 23.74 7.66
C TYR A 346 -4.42 25.22 7.91
N ASN A 347 -5.67 25.63 7.73
CA ASN A 347 -6.12 27.01 7.93
C ASN A 347 -6.89 27.20 9.25
N SER A 348 -7.11 26.15 10.04
CA SER A 348 -7.71 26.26 11.39
C SER A 348 -6.85 27.02 12.41
N ALA A 349 -5.75 27.64 11.97
CA ALA A 349 -4.86 28.47 12.75
C ALA A 349 -5.45 29.85 13.12
N ASP A 350 -6.74 30.10 12.90
CA ASP A 350 -7.48 31.10 13.68
C ASP A 350 -7.71 30.54 15.10
N MET A 351 -6.62 30.41 15.86
CA MET A 351 -6.60 30.28 17.31
C MET A 351 -6.88 31.64 17.99
N ASN A 352 -7.59 32.54 17.31
CA ASN A 352 -8.16 33.74 17.89
C ASN A 352 -9.30 33.33 18.83
N GLY A 353 -8.95 32.77 19.99
CA GLY A 353 -9.90 32.38 21.05
C GLY A 353 -9.60 31.07 21.79
N SER A 354 -8.55 30.30 21.46
CA SER A 354 -8.27 29.03 22.16
C SER A 354 -7.42 29.18 23.42
N TYR A 355 -6.73 30.30 23.58
CA TYR A 355 -5.93 30.61 24.76
C TYR A 355 -6.47 31.90 25.34
N ASP A 356 -6.58 31.98 26.66
CA ASP A 356 -6.96 33.23 27.31
C ASP A 356 -5.87 34.29 27.05
N ASP A 357 -6.30 35.56 26.99
CA ASP A 357 -5.38 36.69 26.72
C ASP A 357 -4.29 36.81 27.79
N GLU A 358 -4.55 36.28 28.99
CA GLU A 358 -3.63 36.30 30.13
C GLU A 358 -2.46 35.30 29.94
N PHE A 359 -2.73 34.10 29.44
CA PHE A 359 -1.75 33.08 29.09
C PHE A 359 -0.90 33.51 27.91
N LEU A 360 -1.51 34.11 26.89
CA LEU A 360 -0.76 34.69 25.76
C LEU A 360 0.17 35.80 26.23
N LYS A 361 -0.29 36.64 27.16
CA LYS A 361 0.53 37.70 27.77
C LYS A 361 1.65 37.13 28.64
N ASP A 362 1.40 36.09 29.43
CA ASP A 362 2.41 35.41 30.24
C ASP A 362 3.48 34.73 29.37
N ILE A 363 3.08 34.04 28.30
CA ILE A 363 4.00 33.45 27.32
C ILE A 363 4.85 34.55 26.66
N LYS A 364 4.23 35.65 26.21
CA LYS A 364 4.96 36.79 25.63
C LYS A 364 5.96 37.38 26.61
N ASN A 365 5.59 37.56 27.87
CA ASN A 365 6.50 38.06 28.91
C ASN A 365 7.65 37.08 29.17
N LYS A 366 7.38 35.77 29.21
CA LYS A 366 8.42 34.73 29.35
C LYS A 366 9.37 34.71 28.16
N LEU A 367 8.86 34.86 26.94
CA LEU A 367 9.66 34.94 25.72
C LEU A 367 10.51 36.22 25.71
N GLN A 368 9.93 37.37 26.04
CA GLN A 368 10.67 38.64 26.15
C GLN A 368 11.75 38.57 27.23
N ASN A 369 11.45 37.99 28.40
CA ASN A 369 12.45 37.79 29.45
C ASN A 369 13.57 36.84 29.01
N ARG A 370 13.23 35.78 28.26
CA ARG A 370 14.22 34.86 27.69
C ARG A 370 15.08 35.56 26.63
N ASN A 371 14.48 36.34 25.74
CA ASN A 371 15.20 37.15 24.75
C ASN A 371 16.09 38.21 25.43
N ASN A 372 15.64 38.82 26.52
CA ASN A 372 16.45 39.77 27.30
C ASN A 372 17.60 39.08 28.06
N LEU A 373 17.45 37.81 28.47
CA LEU A 373 18.52 37.01 29.08
C LEU A 373 19.56 36.56 28.06
N VAL A 374 19.13 36.27 26.84
CA VAL A 374 20.01 36.03 25.68
C VAL A 374 20.35 37.38 25.05
N ASN A 375 21.17 38.20 25.73
CA ASN A 375 21.65 39.50 25.24
C ASN A 375 21.86 39.53 23.71
N ASP A 376 20.98 40.21 22.98
CA ASP A 376 20.93 40.31 21.51
C ASP A 376 22.24 40.83 20.87
N ASN A 377 23.14 41.42 21.66
CA ASN A 377 24.36 42.05 21.15
C ASN A 377 25.54 41.09 20.93
N ASN A 378 25.45 39.80 21.31
CA ASN A 378 26.56 38.85 21.21
C ASN A 378 26.26 37.57 20.42
N ILE A 379 25.04 37.41 19.87
CA ILE A 379 24.74 36.22 19.06
C ILE A 379 25.22 36.48 17.63
N ASP A 380 26.35 35.88 17.27
CA ASP A 380 26.89 35.98 15.92
C ASP A 380 26.00 35.25 14.91
N THR A 381 25.25 36.01 14.11
CA THR A 381 24.41 35.50 13.03
C THR A 381 25.07 35.64 11.65
N THR A 382 26.33 36.09 11.58
CA THR A 382 27.04 36.29 10.32
C THR A 382 27.14 34.98 9.52
N GLU A 383 27.36 33.86 10.22
CA GLU A 383 27.42 32.52 9.62
C GLU A 383 26.09 32.08 9.00
N LEU A 384 24.95 32.50 9.56
CA LEU A 384 23.63 32.19 8.99
C LEU A 384 23.36 33.01 7.72
N ASN A 385 23.76 34.28 7.74
CA ASN A 385 23.45 35.27 6.70
C ASN A 385 24.49 35.36 5.57
N ARG A 386 25.61 34.62 5.65
CA ARG A 386 26.60 34.58 4.57
C ARG A 386 25.98 34.06 3.27
N ALA A 387 26.54 34.45 2.12
CA ALA A 387 26.11 33.92 0.83
C ALA A 387 26.14 32.38 0.81
N ILE A 388 25.20 31.75 0.10
CA ILE A 388 25.25 30.30 -0.13
C ILE A 388 26.44 29.99 -1.02
N GLU A 389 27.15 28.93 -0.70
CA GLU A 389 28.27 28.46 -1.52
C GLU A 389 27.82 27.35 -2.47
N ARG A 390 28.45 27.28 -3.64
CA ARG A 390 28.19 26.20 -4.62
C ARG A 390 28.36 24.81 -4.00
N ASP A 391 29.36 24.65 -3.14
CA ASP A 391 29.66 23.37 -2.51
C ASP A 391 28.58 22.94 -1.51
N GLU A 392 27.91 23.88 -0.84
CA GLU A 392 26.75 23.56 0.00
C GLU A 392 25.59 22.99 -0.83
N VAL A 393 25.35 23.56 -2.01
CA VAL A 393 24.35 23.07 -2.96
C VAL A 393 24.73 21.69 -3.47
N ARG A 394 25.99 21.49 -3.86
CA ARG A 394 26.52 20.19 -4.27
C ARG A 394 26.28 19.16 -3.17
N GLU A 395 26.73 19.43 -1.95
CA GLU A 395 26.54 18.50 -0.84
C GLU A 395 25.07 18.16 -0.60
N ALA A 396 24.18 19.15 -0.60
CA ALA A 396 22.74 18.94 -0.39
C ALA A 396 22.12 18.07 -1.50
N VAL A 397 22.50 18.29 -2.76
CA VAL A 397 22.11 17.44 -3.90
C VAL A 397 22.56 15.99 -3.71
N PHE A 398 23.81 15.77 -3.28
CA PHE A 398 24.33 14.42 -3.07
C PHE A 398 23.75 13.72 -1.82
N ARG A 399 23.38 14.49 -0.79
CA ARG A 399 22.62 14.01 0.39
C ARG A 399 21.19 13.62 0.06
N ALA A 400 20.59 14.25 -0.97
CA ALA A 400 19.21 13.94 -1.38
C ALA A 400 19.06 12.45 -1.75
N LYS A 401 18.05 11.82 -1.14
CA LYS A 401 17.78 10.38 -1.30
C LYS A 401 17.27 10.07 -2.72
N GLN A 402 17.91 9.12 -3.37
CA GLN A 402 17.53 8.59 -4.68
C GLN A 402 16.31 7.65 -4.59
N GLY A 403 15.65 7.43 -5.72
CA GLY A 403 14.49 6.56 -5.88
C GLY A 403 13.25 7.09 -5.15
N LYS A 404 13.19 8.41 -4.93
CA LYS A 404 12.07 9.09 -4.28
C LYS A 404 11.16 9.74 -5.33
N SER A 405 9.90 9.93 -4.96
CA SER A 405 8.92 10.58 -5.83
C SER A 405 9.24 12.07 -5.98
N ALA A 406 9.15 12.56 -7.23
CA ALA A 406 9.22 13.98 -7.55
C ALA A 406 7.98 14.73 -7.05
N GLY A 407 8.09 16.06 -6.97
CA GLY A 407 6.97 16.95 -6.65
C GLY A 407 6.12 17.26 -7.89
N ILE A 408 5.39 18.36 -7.82
CA ILE A 408 4.59 18.89 -8.95
C ILE A 408 5.45 19.32 -10.15
N ASP A 409 6.73 19.61 -9.89
CA ASP A 409 7.74 19.98 -10.90
C ASP A 409 8.21 18.80 -11.75
N GLU A 410 7.88 17.56 -11.35
CA GLU A 410 8.31 16.31 -11.99
C GLU A 410 9.83 16.09 -12.03
N ILE A 411 10.61 16.88 -11.27
CA ILE A 411 12.09 16.80 -11.25
C ILE A 411 12.52 15.74 -10.22
N PRO A 412 13.15 14.62 -10.64
CA PRO A 412 13.74 13.66 -9.73
C PRO A 412 15.07 14.19 -9.15
N SER A 413 15.52 13.63 -8.02
CA SER A 413 16.80 14.03 -7.41
C SER A 413 18.03 13.67 -8.22
N GLU A 414 17.91 12.64 -9.05
CA GLU A 414 19.00 11.99 -9.77
C GLU A 414 19.55 12.89 -10.88
N ILE A 415 18.68 13.60 -11.61
CA ILE A 415 19.12 14.49 -12.70
C ILE A 415 19.90 15.70 -12.19
N LEU A 416 19.65 16.13 -10.95
CA LEU A 416 20.30 17.29 -10.35
C LEU A 416 21.77 17.02 -9.96
N ARG A 417 22.24 15.77 -9.99
CA ARG A 417 23.59 15.39 -9.57
C ARG A 417 24.70 15.75 -10.55
N ASN A 418 24.33 16.28 -11.72
CA ASN A 418 25.29 16.78 -12.70
C ASN A 418 25.81 18.17 -12.30
N ASP A 419 27.10 18.42 -12.50
CA ASP A 419 27.75 19.68 -12.15
C ASP A 419 27.09 20.91 -12.79
N THR A 420 26.68 20.82 -14.05
CA THR A 420 25.96 21.89 -14.74
C THR A 420 24.61 22.19 -14.10
N CYS A 421 23.88 21.15 -13.68
CA CYS A 421 22.62 21.33 -12.96
C CYS A 421 22.84 21.96 -11.59
N ILE A 422 23.92 21.57 -10.90
CA ILE A 422 24.32 22.15 -9.62
C ILE A 422 24.62 23.64 -9.80
N ASP A 423 25.31 24.03 -10.87
CA ASP A 423 25.61 25.44 -11.17
C ASP A 423 24.35 26.28 -11.40
N LEU A 424 23.43 25.77 -12.22
CA LEU A 424 22.16 26.43 -12.48
C LEU A 424 21.29 26.53 -11.23
N LEU A 425 21.22 25.45 -10.46
CA LEU A 425 20.47 25.40 -9.21
C LEU A 425 21.07 26.35 -8.18
N TYR A 426 22.40 26.41 -8.08
CA TYR A 426 23.13 27.35 -7.22
C TYR A 426 22.75 28.80 -7.52
N LYS A 427 22.74 29.22 -8.79
CA LYS A 427 22.32 30.59 -9.19
C LYS A 427 20.90 30.92 -8.72
N ILE A 428 19.96 29.99 -8.91
CA ILE A 428 18.57 30.18 -8.48
C ILE A 428 18.47 30.23 -6.95
N ILE A 429 19.11 29.29 -6.25
CA ILE A 429 19.10 29.23 -4.77
C ILE A 429 19.73 30.49 -4.16
N GLN A 430 20.86 30.93 -4.70
CA GLN A 430 21.54 32.13 -4.24
C GLN A 430 20.67 33.38 -4.44
N PHE A 431 19.98 33.47 -5.59
CA PHE A 431 19.01 34.53 -5.83
C PHE A 431 17.86 34.47 -4.82
N CYS A 432 17.30 33.28 -4.57
CA CYS A 432 16.22 33.10 -3.59
C CYS A 432 16.65 33.54 -2.19
N PHE A 433 17.89 33.23 -1.81
CA PHE A 433 18.45 33.58 -0.51
C PHE A 433 18.66 35.09 -0.36
N ILE A 434 19.21 35.76 -1.38
CA ILE A 434 19.46 37.21 -1.33
C ILE A 434 18.16 38.02 -1.38
N GLU A 435 17.25 37.69 -2.30
CA GLU A 435 16.07 38.50 -2.57
C GLU A 435 14.86 38.09 -1.71
N GLY A 436 14.94 36.96 -0.98
CA GLY A 436 13.86 36.45 -0.14
C GLY A 436 12.67 35.90 -0.91
N HIS A 437 12.79 35.72 -2.24
CA HIS A 437 11.71 35.26 -3.11
C HIS A 437 12.02 33.88 -3.70
N VAL A 438 11.07 32.95 -3.59
CA VAL A 438 11.17 31.59 -4.16
C VAL A 438 10.22 31.40 -5.34
N PRO A 439 10.49 30.45 -6.24
CA PRO A 439 9.53 30.06 -7.27
C PRO A 439 8.17 29.69 -6.68
N SER A 440 7.08 30.13 -7.30
CA SER A 440 5.70 29.85 -6.89
C SER A 440 5.40 28.36 -6.84
N GLU A 441 5.99 27.57 -7.76
CA GLU A 441 5.88 26.10 -7.73
C GLU A 441 6.44 25.50 -6.42
N TRP A 442 7.43 26.13 -5.78
CA TRP A 442 8.00 25.66 -4.50
C TRP A 442 7.05 25.85 -3.32
N LEU A 443 6.10 26.78 -3.43
CA LEU A 443 5.04 27.04 -2.44
C LEU A 443 3.86 26.08 -2.56
N THR A 444 3.87 25.22 -3.60
CA THR A 444 2.83 24.23 -3.84
C THR A 444 3.36 22.81 -3.64
N SER A 445 2.51 21.90 -3.20
CA SER A 445 2.89 20.51 -2.97
C SER A 445 1.76 19.55 -3.31
N MET A 446 2.10 18.33 -3.71
CA MET A 446 1.12 17.27 -3.95
C MET A 446 0.95 16.43 -2.69
N ILE A 447 -0.26 16.35 -2.16
CA ILE A 447 -0.55 15.53 -0.97
C ILE A 447 -0.70 14.07 -1.39
N SER A 448 0.15 13.20 -0.83
CA SER A 448 0.07 11.75 -0.98
C SER A 448 -0.33 11.13 0.37
N PRO A 449 -1.61 10.77 0.55
CA PRO A 449 -2.09 10.33 1.85
C PRO A 449 -1.70 8.88 2.17
N ILE A 450 -1.10 8.62 3.32
CA ILE A 450 -0.79 7.25 3.76
C ILE A 450 -1.75 6.81 4.87
N PRO A 451 -2.49 5.69 4.71
CA PRO A 451 -3.38 5.19 5.75
C PRO A 451 -2.64 4.98 7.08
N LYS A 452 -3.21 5.45 8.18
CA LYS A 452 -2.72 5.06 9.51
C LYS A 452 -3.11 3.60 9.77
N PRO A 453 -2.20 2.78 10.34
CA PRO A 453 -2.55 1.41 10.70
C PRO A 453 -3.72 1.40 11.69
N LYS A 454 -4.70 0.52 11.47
CA LYS A 454 -5.85 0.28 12.37
C LYS A 454 -6.77 1.50 12.59
N MET A 455 -6.76 2.48 11.68
CA MET A 455 -7.70 3.60 11.68
C MET A 455 -8.73 3.44 10.55
N ASP A 456 -9.84 4.18 10.62
CA ASP A 456 -10.90 4.16 9.61
C ASP A 456 -10.36 4.64 8.24
N PRO A 457 -10.30 3.78 7.20
CA PRO A 457 -9.85 4.16 5.88
C PRO A 457 -10.83 5.08 5.14
N LEU A 458 -12.08 5.23 5.61
CA LEU A 458 -13.09 6.08 5.01
C LEU A 458 -13.04 7.53 5.52
N ASN A 459 -12.21 7.81 6.54
CA ASN A 459 -12.02 9.15 7.08
C ASN A 459 -10.71 9.78 6.55
N PRO A 460 -10.77 10.84 5.72
CA PRO A 460 -9.57 11.53 5.19
C PRO A 460 -8.59 12.02 6.26
N LEU A 461 -9.09 12.43 7.43
CA LEU A 461 -8.29 12.97 8.52
C LEU A 461 -7.52 11.89 9.30
N GLU A 462 -7.82 10.61 9.06
CA GLU A 462 -7.09 9.47 9.62
C GLU A 462 -5.95 8.95 8.74
N TYR A 463 -5.64 9.68 7.68
CA TYR A 463 -4.44 9.47 6.90
C TYR A 463 -3.31 10.37 7.40
N ARG A 464 -2.08 10.02 7.03
CA ARG A 464 -0.93 10.92 7.13
C ARG A 464 -0.80 11.65 5.80
N PRO A 465 -1.01 12.98 5.74
CA PRO A 465 -0.72 13.75 4.55
C PRO A 465 0.80 13.80 4.34
N ILE A 466 1.31 13.18 3.28
CA ILE A 466 2.72 13.39 2.89
C ILE A 466 2.76 14.39 1.75
N SER A 467 3.30 15.57 2.03
CA SER A 467 3.51 16.61 1.02
C SER A 467 4.72 16.28 0.15
N LEU A 468 4.47 15.99 -1.12
CA LEU A 468 5.50 15.86 -2.15
C LEU A 468 5.85 17.25 -2.67
N ILE A 469 6.79 17.90 -1.97
CA ILE A 469 7.38 19.19 -2.38
C ILE A 469 8.44 19.00 -3.47
N SER A 470 8.65 20.05 -4.27
CA SER A 470 9.70 20.17 -5.30
C SER A 470 11.07 19.75 -4.76
N VAL A 471 11.86 19.02 -5.55
CA VAL A 471 13.20 18.57 -5.12
C VAL A 471 14.18 19.74 -4.98
N PRO A 472 14.27 20.69 -5.93
CA PRO A 472 14.96 21.96 -5.74
C PRO A 472 14.58 22.69 -4.44
N CYS A 473 13.28 22.75 -4.10
CA CYS A 473 12.81 23.32 -2.83
C CYS A 473 13.36 22.55 -1.61
N LYS A 474 13.36 21.21 -1.64
CA LYS A 474 13.98 20.38 -0.56
C LYS A 474 15.46 20.67 -0.40
N ILE A 475 16.18 20.84 -1.50
CA ILE A 475 17.62 21.13 -1.47
C ILE A 475 17.86 22.47 -0.80
N TYR A 476 17.09 23.50 -1.17
CA TYR A 476 17.17 24.81 -0.53
C TYR A 476 16.87 24.72 0.98
N ALA A 477 15.78 24.05 1.35
CA ALA A 477 15.42 23.84 2.75
C ALA A 477 16.47 23.03 3.53
N ASP A 478 17.12 22.03 2.92
CA ASP A 478 18.21 21.25 3.55
C ASP A 478 19.44 22.11 3.84
N ILE A 479 19.79 23.04 2.95
CA ILE A 479 20.89 24.00 3.15
C ILE A 479 20.59 24.90 4.35
N LEU A 480 19.41 25.55 4.34
CA LEU A 480 18.99 26.41 5.44
C LEU A 480 18.92 25.65 6.77
N ASN A 481 18.32 24.46 6.76
CA ASN A 481 18.22 23.62 7.94
C ASN A 481 19.59 23.19 8.48
N LYS A 482 20.56 22.87 7.61
CA LYS A 482 21.93 22.52 8.01
C LYS A 482 22.61 23.71 8.70
N ARG A 483 22.52 24.91 8.11
CA ARG A 483 23.07 26.14 8.70
C ARG A 483 22.45 26.43 10.06
N LEU A 484 21.13 26.46 10.14
CA LEU A 484 20.39 26.70 11.37
C LEU A 484 20.71 25.67 12.45
N THR A 485 20.71 24.38 12.10
CA THR A 485 21.01 23.30 13.05
C THR A 485 22.44 23.43 13.59
N ASN A 486 23.43 23.67 12.71
CA ASN A 486 24.82 23.83 13.14
C ASN A 486 24.98 25.01 14.09
N TRP A 487 24.34 26.14 13.77
CA TRP A 487 24.36 27.33 14.61
C TRP A 487 23.69 27.09 15.97
N LEU A 488 22.52 26.43 15.98
CA LEU A 488 21.80 26.11 17.22
C LEU A 488 22.62 25.19 18.14
N GLU A 489 23.33 24.22 17.57
CA GLU A 489 24.21 23.31 18.32
C GLU A 489 25.49 24.01 18.81
N GLN A 490 26.10 24.88 18.00
CA GLN A 490 27.32 25.62 18.38
C GLN A 490 27.08 26.66 19.49
N ASN A 491 25.86 27.18 19.57
CA ASN A 491 25.46 28.17 20.57
C ASN A 491 24.68 27.55 21.75
N ASP A 492 24.65 26.21 21.88
CA ASP A 492 23.95 25.49 22.95
C ASP A 492 22.47 25.91 23.14
N MET A 493 21.79 26.21 22.03
CA MET A 493 20.41 26.72 22.04
C MET A 493 19.35 25.61 22.20
N LEU A 494 19.73 24.35 22.00
CA LEU A 494 18.85 23.18 22.10
C LEU A 494 18.96 22.52 23.47
N ALA A 495 17.82 22.17 24.06
CA ALA A 495 17.78 21.46 25.33
C ALA A 495 18.46 20.08 25.25
N GLU A 496 19.21 19.72 26.29
CA GLU A 496 19.94 18.44 26.35
C GLU A 496 19.00 17.23 26.36
N GLU A 497 17.76 17.41 26.81
CA GLU A 497 16.73 16.36 26.82
C GLU A 497 16.12 16.13 25.43
N GLN A 498 16.33 17.03 24.47
CA GLN A 498 15.81 16.88 23.11
C GLN A 498 16.69 15.88 22.34
N ASN A 499 16.13 14.72 21.99
CA ASN A 499 16.81 13.74 21.12
C ASN A 499 16.18 13.64 19.72
N GLY A 500 14.89 13.97 19.60
CA GLY A 500 14.19 13.95 18.32
C GLY A 500 14.82 14.92 17.33
N PHE A 501 15.05 14.45 16.10
CA PHE A 501 15.58 15.24 14.97
C PHE A 501 16.98 15.86 15.18
N ARG A 502 17.72 15.47 16.23
CA ARG A 502 19.11 15.89 16.44
C ARG A 502 20.10 14.83 15.96
N ARG A 503 21.25 15.30 15.46
CA ARG A 503 22.30 14.42 14.93
C ARG A 503 22.92 13.60 16.07
N ASN A 504 23.28 12.35 15.79
CA ASN A 504 23.91 11.41 16.74
C ASN A 504 23.08 11.11 18.00
N ARG A 505 21.77 11.39 17.98
CA ARG A 505 20.83 11.03 19.05
C ARG A 505 19.74 10.10 18.53
N SER A 506 19.21 9.27 19.40
CA SER A 506 18.25 8.22 19.05
C SER A 506 17.20 8.02 20.15
N CYS A 507 16.13 7.30 19.79
CA CYS A 507 15.11 6.90 20.77
C CYS A 507 15.68 5.93 21.84
N LEU A 508 16.80 5.23 21.55
CA LEU A 508 17.43 4.33 22.50
C LEU A 508 18.02 5.10 23.69
N ASP A 509 18.51 6.32 23.45
CA ASP A 509 19.08 7.16 24.50
C ASP A 509 18.00 7.58 25.51
N HIS A 510 16.82 7.97 25.03
CA HIS A 510 15.66 8.25 25.91
C HIS A 510 15.20 7.00 26.67
N LEU A 511 15.17 5.85 26.02
CA LEU A 511 14.82 4.58 26.68
C LEU A 511 15.83 4.23 27.78
N TYR A 512 17.12 4.41 27.51
CA TYR A 512 18.18 4.18 28.48
C TYR A 512 18.05 5.13 29.68
N ILE A 513 17.84 6.42 29.44
CA ILE A 513 17.66 7.43 30.51
C ILE A 513 16.44 7.07 31.38
N LEU A 514 15.28 6.85 30.76
CA LEU A 514 14.04 6.53 31.49
C LEU A 514 14.19 5.25 32.33
N THR A 515 14.74 4.19 31.74
CA THR A 515 14.94 2.92 32.46
C THR A 515 15.94 3.06 33.61
N THR A 516 16.98 3.88 33.44
CA THR A 516 17.97 4.16 34.49
C THR A 516 17.35 4.96 35.64
N ILE A 517 16.55 5.98 35.34
CA ILE A 517 15.82 6.76 36.36
C ILE A 517 14.90 5.85 37.17
N ILE A 518 14.11 5.01 36.50
CA ILE A 518 13.19 4.06 37.16
C ILE A 518 13.98 3.08 38.05
N LYS A 519 15.09 2.52 37.55
CA LYS A 519 15.94 1.59 38.33
C LYS A 519 16.52 2.27 39.58
N ASN A 520 17.06 3.48 39.44
CA ASN A 520 17.65 4.22 40.56
C ASN A 520 16.61 4.58 41.62
N ARG A 521 15.43 5.05 41.21
CA ARG A 521 14.32 5.34 42.16
C ARG A 521 13.84 4.07 42.87
N LYS A 522 13.78 2.94 42.16
CA LYS A 522 13.45 1.64 42.75
C LYS A 522 14.48 1.20 43.80
N LEU A 523 15.78 1.36 43.53
CA LEU A 523 16.85 1.09 44.51
C LEU A 523 16.73 1.97 45.76
N GLN A 524 16.34 3.23 45.59
CA GLN A 524 16.10 4.18 46.68
C GLN A 524 14.75 4.00 47.38
N ARG A 525 13.94 3.01 47.00
CA ARG A 525 12.57 2.77 47.51
C ARG A 525 11.69 4.03 47.41
N LYS A 526 11.83 4.79 46.33
CA LYS A 526 11.00 5.97 46.03
C LYS A 526 9.95 5.61 44.99
N ASP A 527 8.72 6.08 45.21
CA ASP A 527 7.65 5.99 44.21
C ASP A 527 8.02 6.76 42.94
N SER A 528 7.56 6.28 41.80
CA SER A 528 7.86 6.87 40.48
C SER A 528 6.59 6.95 39.65
N PHE A 529 6.32 8.13 39.11
CA PHE A 529 5.20 8.38 38.22
C PHE A 529 5.75 8.85 36.86
N VAL A 530 5.14 8.39 35.77
CA VAL A 530 5.54 8.76 34.40
C VAL A 530 4.31 9.28 33.67
N CYS A 531 4.44 10.45 33.07
CA CYS A 531 3.40 11.05 32.23
C CYS A 531 3.88 11.05 30.77
N PHE A 532 3.07 10.52 29.86
CA PHE A 532 3.31 10.58 28.43
C PHE A 532 2.40 11.64 27.82
N VAL A 533 3.00 12.68 27.25
CA VAL A 533 2.30 13.78 26.59
C VAL A 533 2.51 13.64 25.09
N ASP A 534 1.42 13.68 24.32
CA ASP A 534 1.46 13.63 22.86
C ASP A 534 0.66 14.80 22.27
N ALA A 535 1.25 15.50 21.30
CA ALA A 535 0.64 16.65 20.66
C ALA A 535 -0.18 16.22 19.44
N LYS A 536 -1.48 16.52 19.45
CA LYS A 536 -2.37 16.19 18.34
C LYS A 536 -1.99 17.02 17.10
N LYS A 537 -1.60 16.33 16.02
CA LYS A 537 -1.27 16.93 14.71
C LYS A 537 -0.26 18.07 14.84
N ALA A 538 0.83 17.81 15.55
CA ALA A 538 1.81 18.83 15.95
C ALA A 538 2.33 19.71 14.80
N PHE A 539 2.55 19.17 13.60
CA PHE A 539 3.03 19.94 12.45
C PHE A 539 1.94 20.78 11.78
N ASP A 540 0.68 20.34 11.87
CA ASP A 540 -0.44 21.00 11.19
C ASP A 540 -0.97 22.18 12.01
N ASN A 541 -0.79 22.15 13.33
CA ASN A 541 -1.36 23.11 14.29
C ASN A 541 -0.35 24.17 14.80
N VAL A 542 0.81 24.33 14.17
CA VAL A 542 1.81 25.32 14.60
C VAL A 542 1.34 26.73 14.25
N ASN A 543 1.32 27.63 15.23
CA ASN A 543 1.11 29.06 14.99
C ASN A 543 2.36 29.64 14.29
N ARG A 544 2.19 30.08 13.03
CA ARG A 544 3.30 30.54 12.18
C ARG A 544 3.84 31.90 12.62
N ASP A 545 2.99 32.80 13.10
CA ASP A 545 3.39 34.12 13.56
C ASP A 545 4.28 34.01 14.80
N MET A 546 3.88 33.17 15.76
CA MET A 546 4.71 32.85 16.93
C MET A 546 6.02 32.15 16.57
N LEU A 547 6.00 31.24 15.59
CA LEU A 547 7.19 30.53 15.14
C LEU A 547 8.20 31.48 14.48
N CYS A 548 7.72 32.42 13.66
CA CYS A 548 8.53 33.39 12.94
C CYS A 548 8.87 34.64 13.77
N GLY A 549 8.30 34.78 14.97
CA GLY A 549 8.48 35.97 15.82
C GLY A 549 7.85 37.24 15.23
N ILE A 550 6.88 37.11 14.33
CA ILE A 550 6.15 38.23 13.73
C ILE A 550 5.03 38.59 14.71
N SER A 551 5.27 39.59 15.56
CA SER A 551 4.28 40.13 16.50
C SER A 551 3.76 41.48 16.08
#